data_AF-A0A4R3VU82-F1
#
_entry.id   AF-A0A4R3VU82-F1
#
_cell.length_a   1.000
_cell.length_b   1.000
_cell.length_c   1.000
_cell.angle_alpha   90.00
_cell.angle_beta   90.00
_cell.angle_gamma   90.00
#
_symmetry.space_group_name_H-M   'P 1'
#
loop_
_entity.id
_entity.type
_entity.pdbx_description
1 polymer ?
#
loop_
_entity_poly.entity_id
_entity_poly.type
_entity_poly.pdbx_seq_one_letter_code
_entity_poly.pdbx_strand_id
1 'polypeptide(L)'
;MKLFRILILCVSLAIGSNAVTITEAQAQCAMCSLNAENSTQNGNTQGQGLNDGILFLLAMPFLIGAGVAILWYKKYRHKEEKSPIF
;
A
#
# COMPACT_ATOMS: atom_id res chain seq x y z
N MET A 1 18.98 -8.27 -41.89
CA MET A 1 17.86 -7.31 -42.05
C MET A 1 16.84 -7.33 -40.91
N LYS A 2 16.25 -8.47 -40.53
CA LYS A 2 15.19 -8.53 -39.49
C LYS A 2 15.72 -8.22 -38.08
N LEU A 3 16.85 -8.79 -37.70
CA LEU A 3 17.51 -8.53 -36.41
C LEU A 3 17.95 -7.06 -36.26
N PHE A 4 18.48 -6.47 -37.34
CA PHE A 4 18.87 -5.06 -37.38
C PHE A 4 17.66 -4.12 -37.22
N ARG A 5 16.52 -4.45 -37.84
CA ARG A 5 15.26 -3.72 -37.66
C ARG A 5 14.71 -3.83 -36.24
N ILE A 6 14.80 -5.01 -35.62
CA ILE A 6 14.40 -5.22 -34.22
C ILE A 6 15.29 -4.40 -33.27
N LEU A 7 16.61 -4.43 -33.48
CA LEU A 7 17.54 -3.63 -32.69
C LEU A 7 17.26 -2.13 -32.82
N ILE A 8 16.99 -1.63 -34.04
CA ILE A 8 16.61 -0.22 -34.24
C ILE A 8 15.31 0.12 -33.51
N LEU A 9 14.29 -0.74 -33.56
CA LEU A 9 13.02 -0.54 -32.87
C LEU A 9 13.17 -0.57 -31.33
N CYS A 10 13.99 -1.48 -30.80
CA CYS A 10 14.27 -1.54 -29.36
C CYS A 10 15.02 -0.30 -28.89
N VAL A 11 15.99 0.17 -29.68
CA VAL A 11 16.77 1.38 -29.37
C VAL A 11 15.90 2.64 -29.46
N SER A 12 15.03 2.77 -30.47
CA SER A 12 14.13 3.92 -30.57
C SER A 12 13.07 3.94 -29.44
N LEU A 13 12.56 2.78 -29.03
CA LEU A 13 11.63 2.66 -27.91
C LEU A 13 12.30 3.01 -26.57
N ALA A 14 13.53 2.55 -26.36
CA ALA A 14 14.32 2.86 -25.15
C ALA A 14 14.71 4.35 -25.07
N ILE A 15 15.00 4.99 -26.20
CA ILE A 15 15.27 6.44 -26.24
C ILE A 15 13.99 7.24 -26.00
N GLY A 16 12.86 6.81 -26.56
CA GLY A 16 11.55 7.44 -26.37
C GLY A 16 11.02 7.39 -24.93
N SER A 17 11.34 6.35 -24.17
CA SER A 17 10.93 6.22 -22.76
C SER A 17 11.59 7.24 -21.81
N ASN A 18 12.66 7.93 -22.24
CA ASN A 18 13.32 8.97 -21.43
C ASN A 18 12.70 10.36 -21.61
N ALA A 19 11.67 10.51 -22.45
CA ALA A 19 10.95 11.76 -22.66
C ALA A 19 9.74 11.94 -21.71
N VAL A 20 9.73 11.24 -20.57
CA VAL A 20 8.76 11.53 -19.49
C VAL A 20 9.20 12.84 -18.84
N THR A 21 8.54 13.91 -19.21
CA THR A 21 8.61 15.18 -18.47
C THR A 21 8.18 14.90 -17.04
N ILE A 22 9.08 15.16 -16.10
CA ILE A 22 8.72 15.27 -14.68
C ILE A 22 7.92 16.58 -14.58
N THR A 23 6.63 16.54 -14.92
CA THR A 23 5.71 17.48 -14.29
C THR A 23 5.82 17.21 -12.80
N GLU A 24 5.84 18.26 -11.98
CA GLU A 24 5.71 18.08 -10.53
C GLU A 24 4.42 17.30 -10.31
N ALA A 25 4.55 15.98 -10.11
CA ALA A 25 3.53 15.19 -9.49
C ALA A 25 3.48 15.71 -8.06
N GLN A 26 2.71 16.78 -7.84
CA GLN A 26 2.28 17.23 -6.53
C GLN A 26 1.86 15.96 -5.80
N ALA A 27 2.66 15.53 -4.84
CA ALA A 27 2.48 14.24 -4.18
C ALA A 27 1.03 14.17 -3.69
N GLN A 28 0.22 13.32 -4.31
CA GLN A 28 -1.23 13.19 -4.08
C GLN A 28 -1.57 12.54 -2.73
N CYS A 29 -0.76 12.80 -1.71
CA CYS A 29 -0.95 12.27 -0.36
C CYS A 29 -0.93 13.37 0.72
N ALA A 30 -0.24 14.50 0.51
CA ALA A 30 -0.24 15.61 1.48
C ALA A 30 -1.32 16.67 1.19
N MET A 31 -1.81 16.75 -0.05
CA MET A 31 -2.81 17.75 -0.44
C MET A 31 -4.22 17.36 0.01
N CYS A 32 -4.53 16.07 0.10
CA CYS A 32 -5.81 15.57 0.58
C CYS A 32 -6.03 15.87 2.08
N SER A 33 -5.02 15.66 2.91
CA SER A 33 -5.07 15.99 4.35
C SER A 33 -5.09 17.50 4.58
N LEU A 34 -4.24 18.26 3.91
CA LEU A 34 -4.22 19.72 4.01
C LEU A 34 -5.52 20.38 3.54
N ASN A 35 -6.15 19.87 2.46
CA ASN A 35 -7.44 20.37 2.00
C ASN A 35 -8.59 19.96 2.94
N ALA A 36 -8.54 18.76 3.53
CA ALA A 36 -9.52 18.33 4.52
C ALA A 36 -9.44 19.20 5.79
N GLU A 37 -8.22 19.48 6.28
CA GLU A 37 -8.00 20.34 7.43
C GLU A 37 -8.40 21.80 7.12
N ASN A 38 -8.01 22.36 5.97
CA ASN A 38 -8.43 23.69 5.53
C ASN A 38 -9.96 23.79 5.37
N SER A 39 -10.60 22.71 4.91
CA SER A 39 -12.07 22.65 4.81
C SER A 39 -12.74 22.82 6.17
N THR A 40 -12.07 22.52 7.29
CA THR A 40 -12.63 22.68 8.64
C THR A 40 -12.45 24.05 9.28
N GLN A 41 -11.54 24.89 8.74
CA GLN A 41 -11.22 26.19 9.35
C GLN A 41 -12.34 27.23 9.24
N ASN A 42 -13.26 27.08 8.29
CA ASN A 42 -14.41 27.98 8.09
C ASN A 42 -15.75 27.38 8.56
N GLY A 43 -15.72 26.47 9.54
CA GLY A 43 -16.93 25.88 10.14
C GLY A 43 -17.54 24.69 9.37
N ASN A 44 -16.88 24.22 8.31
CA ASN A 44 -17.31 23.03 7.58
C ASN A 44 -16.79 21.76 8.26
N THR A 45 -17.69 20.87 8.70
CA THR A 45 -17.35 19.71 9.53
C THR A 45 -16.96 18.47 8.73
N GLN A 46 -17.03 18.52 7.39
CA GLN A 46 -16.86 17.35 6.53
C GLN A 46 -15.44 16.75 6.60
N GLY A 47 -14.43 17.54 6.96
CA GLY A 47 -13.04 17.09 7.14
C GLY A 47 -12.71 16.57 8.55
N GLN A 48 -13.63 16.68 9.51
CA GLN A 48 -13.39 16.21 10.88
C GLN A 48 -13.33 14.68 10.92
N GLY A 49 -12.32 14.12 11.58
CA GLY A 49 -12.15 12.67 11.76
C GLY A 49 -11.54 11.92 10.57
N LEU A 50 -11.10 12.61 9.50
CA LEU A 50 -10.46 11.94 8.37
C LEU A 50 -9.15 11.25 8.76
N ASN A 51 -8.31 11.89 9.59
CA ASN A 51 -7.07 11.29 10.08
C ASN A 51 -7.32 10.04 10.92
N ASP A 52 -8.37 10.07 11.76
CA ASP A 52 -8.78 8.90 12.54
C ASP A 52 -9.23 7.76 11.63
N GLY A 53 -9.95 8.07 10.55
CA GLY A 53 -10.33 7.10 9.51
C GLY A 53 -9.11 6.49 8.79
N ILE A 54 -8.11 7.30 8.45
CA ILE A 54 -6.86 6.82 7.83
C ILE A 54 -6.11 5.89 8.78
N LEU A 55 -5.95 6.28 10.04
CA LEU A 55 -5.29 5.46 11.06
C LEU A 55 -6.06 4.16 11.32
N PHE A 56 -7.39 4.21 11.33
CA PHE A 56 -8.24 3.01 11.44
C PHE A 56 -8.02 2.04 10.27
N LEU A 57 -8.06 2.54 9.03
CA LEU A 57 -7.84 1.72 7.83
C LEU A 57 -6.40 1.17 7.76
N LEU A 58 -5.40 1.95 8.20
CA LEU A 58 -4.01 1.51 8.31
C LEU A 58 -3.84 0.40 9.35
N ALA A 59 -4.50 0.51 10.52
CA ALA A 59 -4.37 -0.45 11.61
C ALA A 59 -5.08 -1.79 11.33
N MET A 60 -6.22 -1.75 10.62
CA MET A 60 -7.05 -2.93 10.31
C MET A 60 -6.30 -4.16 9.75
N PRO A 61 -5.47 -4.06 8.69
CA PRO A 61 -4.76 -5.22 8.15
C PRO A 61 -3.83 -5.88 9.16
N PHE A 62 -3.18 -5.10 10.02
CA PHE A 62 -2.30 -5.64 11.07
C PHE A 62 -3.11 -6.33 12.18
N LEU A 63 -4.24 -5.75 12.58
CA LEU A 63 -5.13 -6.35 13.58
C LEU A 63 -5.72 -7.67 13.09
N ILE A 64 -6.17 -7.72 11.83
CA ILE A 64 -6.68 -8.94 11.20
C ILE A 64 -5.56 -9.99 11.12
N GLY A 65 -4.37 -9.61 10.64
CA GLY A 65 -3.21 -10.50 10.55
C GLY A 65 -2.81 -11.08 11.92
N ALA A 66 -2.74 -10.24 12.95
CA ALA A 66 -2.46 -10.66 14.31
C ALA A 66 -3.54 -11.61 14.86
N GLY A 67 -4.81 -11.31 14.61
CA GLY A 67 -5.93 -12.17 15.01
C GLY A 67 -5.84 -13.57 14.38
N VAL A 68 -5.62 -13.62 13.07
CA VAL A 68 -5.43 -14.90 12.35
C VAL A 68 -4.22 -15.65 12.88
N ALA A 69 -3.08 -14.97 13.06
CA ALA A 69 -1.86 -15.58 13.57
C ALA A 69 -2.05 -16.18 14.97
N ILE A 70 -2.73 -15.47 15.88
CA ILE A 70 -3.03 -15.94 17.24
C ILE A 70 -3.97 -17.16 17.20
N LEU A 71 -5.05 -17.10 16.42
CA LEU A 71 -5.99 -18.21 16.29
C LEU A 71 -5.33 -19.46 15.71
N TRP A 72 -4.50 -19.27 14.68
CA TRP A 72 -3.70 -20.34 14.08
C TRP A 72 -2.73 -20.94 15.10
N TYR A 73 -1.95 -20.11 15.80
CA TYR A 73 -1.03 -20.58 16.83
C TYR A 73 -1.74 -21.36 17.93
N LYS A 74 -2.87 -20.87 18.46
CA LYS A 74 -3.62 -21.56 19.51
C LYS A 74 -4.25 -22.87 19.02
N LYS A 75 -4.70 -22.95 17.77
CA LYS A 75 -5.33 -24.13 17.19
C LYS A 75 -4.33 -25.23 16.84
N TYR A 76 -3.18 -24.86 16.27
CA TYR A 76 -2.20 -25.82 15.75
C TYR A 76 -1.05 -26.10 16.72
N ARG A 77 -0.98 -25.39 17.84
CA ARG A 77 -0.17 -25.81 19.00
C ARG A 77 -0.86 -26.98 19.70
N HIS A 78 -0.83 -28.16 19.07
CA HIS A 78 -1.10 -29.41 19.77
C HIS A 78 0.08 -29.74 20.69
N LYS A 79 -0.26 -30.08 21.93
CA LYS A 79 0.64 -30.59 22.96
C LYS A 79 1.35 -31.81 22.38
N GLU A 80 2.68 -31.85 22.52
CA GLU A 80 3.49 -33.06 22.40
C GLU A 80 2.67 -34.26 22.90
N GLU A 81 2.17 -35.09 21.99
CA GLU A 81 1.56 -36.36 22.37
C GLU A 81 2.72 -37.21 22.87
N LYS A 82 2.89 -37.21 24.20
CA LYS A 82 3.90 -38.00 24.87
C LYS A 82 3.63 -39.44 24.48
N SER A 83 4.42 -39.98 23.54
CA SER A 83 4.36 -41.38 23.14
C SER A 83 4.43 -42.22 24.42
N PRO A 84 3.40 -43.01 24.76
CA PRO A 84 3.52 -43.94 25.86
C PRO A 84 4.58 -44.94 25.44
N ILE A 85 5.72 -44.88 26.12
CA ILE A 85 6.86 -45.79 25.95
C ILE A 85 6.35 -47.20 26.27
N PHE A 86 5.95 -47.92 25.23
CA PHE A 86 5.82 -49.37 25.15
C PHE A 86 6.30 -49.80 23.77
#